data_AF-A0A0D0HC87-F1
#
_entry.id   AF-A0A0D0HC87-F1
#
_cell.length_a   1.000
_cell.length_b   1.000
_cell.length_c   1.000
_cell.angle_alpha   90.00
_cell.angle_beta   90.00
_cell.angle_gamma   90.00
#
_symmetry.space_group_name_H-M   'P 1'
#
loop_
_entity.id
_entity.type
_entity.pdbx_description
1 polymer ?
#
loop_
_entity_poly.entity_id
_entity_poly.type
_entity_poly.pdbx_seq_one_letter_code
_entity_poly.pdbx_strand_id
1 'polypeptide(L)'
;MATTNFNNRLITPELTEALSSYPLYSQDAKKKDALCIAVFYLGNIRWYIMEGQQEGNDFTLYGIVTGLQETEYGYQSATEMAGITYDASEYGLGTLRIEQDKDFKPCTLAEIEDAELQAFLSRLYDKD
;
A
#
# COMPACT_ATOMS: atom_id res chain seq x y z
N MET A 1 25.43 -10.60 -7.74
CA MET A 1 24.44 -9.91 -8.60
C MET A 1 24.52 -8.43 -8.25
N ALA A 2 24.61 -7.55 -9.24
CA ALA A 2 24.69 -6.11 -8.97
C ALA A 2 23.34 -5.64 -8.41
N THR A 3 23.30 -5.29 -7.12
CA THR A 3 22.19 -4.56 -6.53
C THR A 3 22.19 -3.16 -7.14
N THR A 4 21.42 -2.98 -8.21
CA THR A 4 21.02 -1.63 -8.61
C THR A 4 20.30 -1.01 -7.43
N ASN A 5 20.88 0.05 -6.84
CA ASN A 5 20.20 0.83 -5.82
C ASN A 5 18.92 1.39 -6.42
N PHE A 6 17.80 0.72 -6.16
CA PHE A 6 16.48 1.21 -6.47
C PHE A 6 16.25 2.48 -5.62
N ASN A 7 16.13 3.63 -6.28
CA ASN A 7 15.98 4.92 -5.60
C ASN A 7 14.55 5.41 -5.75
N ASN A 8 13.72 5.11 -4.77
CA ASN A 8 12.32 5.51 -4.72
C ASN A 8 11.97 6.04 -3.32
N ARG A 9 11.42 7.25 -3.26
CA ARG A 9 11.08 7.93 -1.99
C ARG A 9 10.04 7.21 -1.15
N LEU A 10 9.23 6.33 -1.75
CA LEU A 10 8.21 5.53 -1.06
C LEU A 10 8.78 4.22 -0.50
N ILE A 11 9.87 3.72 -1.09
CA ILE A 11 10.49 2.44 -0.70
C ILE A 11 11.75 2.73 0.10
N THR A 12 11.58 2.92 1.41
CA THR A 12 12.70 3.14 2.32
C THR A 12 13.42 1.83 2.64
N PRO A 13 14.66 1.87 3.16
CA PRO A 13 15.34 0.67 3.65
C PRO A 13 14.52 -0.09 4.70
N GLU A 14 13.84 0.63 5.61
CA GLU A 14 13.00 0.03 6.65
C GLU A 14 11.79 -0.68 6.06
N LEU A 15 11.13 -0.09 5.05
CA LEU A 15 10.02 -0.75 4.36
C LEU A 15 10.50 -1.97 3.58
N THR A 16 11.65 -1.87 2.92
CA THR A 16 12.26 -2.99 2.19
C THR A 16 12.58 -4.15 3.13
N GLU A 17 13.13 -3.85 4.32
CA GLU A 17 13.41 -4.85 5.36
C GLU A 17 12.11 -5.48 5.87
N ALA A 18 11.09 -4.67 6.17
CA ALA A 18 9.79 -5.17 6.62
C ALA A 18 9.15 -6.12 5.60
N LEU A 19 9.14 -5.75 4.30
CA LEU A 19 8.56 -6.55 3.22
C LEU A 19 9.41 -7.76 2.83
N SER A 20 10.67 -7.87 3.27
CA SER A 20 11.52 -9.03 2.96
C SER A 20 10.96 -10.36 3.47
N SER A 21 10.14 -10.31 4.53
CA SER A 21 9.42 -11.48 5.08
C SER A 21 8.04 -11.71 4.43
N TYR A 22 7.60 -10.81 3.56
CA TYR A 22 6.30 -10.81 2.89
C TYR A 22 6.45 -10.57 1.37
N PRO A 23 7.16 -11.48 0.65
CA PRO A 23 7.21 -11.42 -0.81
C PRO A 23 5.81 -11.62 -1.42
N LEU A 24 5.67 -11.36 -2.72
CA LEU A 24 4.38 -11.54 -3.40
C LEU A 24 3.87 -12.97 -3.23
N TYR A 25 2.56 -13.11 -3.02
CA TYR A 25 1.83 -14.36 -2.78
C TYR A 25 2.12 -15.06 -1.44
N SER A 26 2.91 -14.47 -0.54
CA SER A 26 3.25 -15.05 0.77
C SER A 26 2.10 -15.07 1.78
N GLN A 27 1.05 -14.29 1.52
CA GLN A 27 -0.12 -14.08 2.36
C GLN A 27 -1.42 -14.54 1.70
N ASP A 28 -1.32 -15.26 0.57
CA ASP A 28 -2.46 -15.86 -0.12
C ASP A 28 -3.33 -16.69 0.84
N ALA A 29 -4.64 -16.66 0.58
CA ALA A 29 -5.67 -17.35 1.36
C ALA A 29 -5.82 -16.90 2.84
N LYS A 30 -5.01 -15.96 3.35
CA LYS A 30 -5.20 -15.42 4.71
C LYS A 30 -6.42 -14.51 4.86
N LYS A 31 -6.98 -14.00 3.76
CA LYS A 31 -8.16 -13.12 3.78
C LYS A 31 -7.95 -11.95 4.76
N LYS A 32 -8.82 -11.80 5.77
CA LYS A 32 -8.74 -10.76 6.80
C LYS A 32 -7.54 -10.91 7.76
N ASP A 33 -6.93 -12.09 7.82
CA ASP A 33 -5.75 -12.38 8.66
C ASP A 33 -4.42 -12.03 7.96
N ALA A 34 -4.46 -11.53 6.72
CA ALA A 34 -3.25 -11.03 6.06
C ALA A 34 -2.72 -9.81 6.81
N LEU A 35 -1.40 -9.73 6.98
CA LEU A 35 -0.74 -8.64 7.67
C LEU A 35 -0.56 -7.46 6.71
N CYS A 36 -1.11 -6.29 7.07
CA CYS A 36 -0.79 -5.03 6.44
C CYS A 36 0.52 -4.51 7.03
N ILE A 37 1.52 -4.27 6.18
CA ILE A 37 2.89 -3.89 6.54
C ILE A 37 3.06 -2.37 6.54
N ALA A 38 2.42 -1.69 5.59
CA ALA A 38 2.53 -0.25 5.43
C ALA A 38 1.25 0.35 4.88
N VAL A 39 1.03 1.62 5.16
CA VAL A 39 -0.04 2.42 4.57
C VAL A 39 0.57 3.59 3.82
N PHE A 40 0.17 3.75 2.56
CA PHE A 40 0.41 4.98 1.81
C PHE A 40 -0.87 5.80 1.70
N TYR A 41 -0.74 7.11 1.55
CA TYR A 41 -1.88 8.00 1.45
C TYR A 41 -1.68 9.19 0.52
N LEU A 42 -2.79 9.68 -0.05
CA LEU A 42 -2.90 10.99 -0.69
C LEU A 42 -4.33 11.50 -0.47
N GLY A 43 -4.50 12.55 0.33
CA GLY A 43 -5.84 13.02 0.72
C GLY A 43 -6.60 11.94 1.50
N ASN A 44 -7.75 11.51 0.99
CA ASN A 44 -8.57 10.42 1.54
C ASN A 44 -8.20 9.03 0.98
N ILE A 45 -7.39 8.96 -0.08
CA ILE A 45 -7.00 7.68 -0.68
C ILE A 45 -6.01 6.98 0.25
N ARG A 46 -6.20 5.68 0.48
CA ARG A 46 -5.28 4.84 1.24
C ARG A 46 -4.92 3.60 0.45
N TRP A 47 -3.63 3.25 0.46
CA TRP A 47 -3.12 1.96 -0.02
C TRP A 47 -2.61 1.17 1.18
N TYR A 48 -3.30 0.09 1.52
CA TYR A 48 -2.95 -0.86 2.56
C TYR A 48 -2.08 -1.95 1.93
N ILE A 49 -0.78 -1.96 2.21
CA ILE A 49 0.18 -2.84 1.55
C ILE A 49 0.43 -4.08 2.41
N MET A 50 0.19 -5.26 1.84
CA MET A 50 0.46 -6.53 2.53
C MET A 50 1.76 -7.18 2.08
N GLU A 51 2.16 -6.99 0.82
CA GLU A 51 3.31 -7.69 0.24
C GLU A 51 4.07 -6.78 -0.71
N GLY A 52 5.31 -7.14 -0.98
CA GLY A 52 6.03 -6.52 -2.08
C GLY A 52 7.42 -7.09 -2.25
N GLN A 53 7.93 -6.92 -3.46
CA GLN A 53 9.27 -7.37 -3.82
C GLN A 53 9.84 -6.50 -4.95
N GLN A 54 11.17 -6.46 -5.03
CA GLN A 54 11.83 -5.83 -6.16
C GLN A 54 11.69 -6.70 -7.42
N GLU A 55 11.20 -6.11 -8.51
CA GLU A 55 11.08 -6.76 -9.81
C GLU A 55 11.80 -5.89 -10.87
N GLY A 56 13.00 -6.33 -11.24
CA GLY A 56 13.85 -5.58 -12.17
C GLY A 56 14.26 -4.22 -11.61
N ASN A 57 13.82 -3.15 -12.29
CA ASN A 57 14.10 -1.76 -11.94
C ASN A 57 12.98 -1.10 -11.13
N ASP A 58 11.97 -1.87 -10.69
CA ASP A 58 10.86 -1.39 -9.90
C ASP A 58 10.67 -2.21 -8.61
N PHE A 59 9.78 -1.73 -7.75
CA PHE A 59 9.31 -2.45 -6.58
C PHE A 59 7.80 -2.65 -6.70
N THR A 60 7.39 -3.89 -6.93
CA THR A 60 5.99 -4.27 -7.04
C THR A 60 5.41 -4.42 -5.64
N LEU A 61 4.36 -3.68 -5.35
CA LEU A 61 3.59 -3.76 -4.12
C LEU A 61 2.27 -4.47 -4.40
N TYR A 62 1.77 -5.23 -3.43
CA TYR A 62 0.43 -5.80 -3.47
C TYR A 62 -0.35 -5.36 -2.24
N GLY A 63 -1.57 -4.89 -2.48
CA GLY A 63 -2.36 -4.22 -1.45
C GLY A 63 -3.79 -3.92 -1.86
N ILE A 64 -4.52 -3.29 -0.94
CA ILE A 64 -5.89 -2.80 -1.15
C ILE A 64 -5.85 -1.28 -1.24
N VAL A 65 -6.51 -0.71 -2.25
CA VAL A 65 -6.74 0.74 -2.35
C VAL A 65 -8.19 1.08 -1.96
N THR A 66 -8.34 2.12 -1.15
CA THR A 66 -9.64 2.72 -0.73
C THR A 66 -9.67 4.21 -1.07
N GLY A 67 -10.85 4.82 -1.05
CA GLY A 67 -11.04 6.25 -1.29
C GLY A 67 -11.04 6.65 -2.76
N LEU A 68 -11.03 5.68 -3.68
CA LEU A 68 -11.29 5.84 -5.11
C LEU A 68 -12.74 5.51 -5.46
N GLN A 69 -13.09 5.47 -6.75
CA GLN A 69 -14.44 5.09 -7.20
C GLN A 69 -14.83 3.68 -6.72
N GLU A 70 -13.87 2.76 -6.65
CA GLU A 70 -14.06 1.41 -6.14
C GLU A 70 -12.89 1.03 -5.24
N THR A 71 -13.19 0.26 -4.19
CA THR A 71 -12.19 -0.40 -3.35
C THR A 71 -11.75 -1.69 -4.03
N GLU A 72 -10.45 -1.93 -4.18
CA GLU A 72 -9.94 -3.11 -4.87
C GLU A 72 -8.59 -3.61 -4.34
N TYR A 73 -8.36 -4.92 -4.51
CA TYR A 73 -7.01 -5.48 -4.47
C TYR A 73 -6.29 -5.17 -5.78
N GLY A 74 -5.01 -4.86 -5.71
CA GLY A 74 -4.21 -4.63 -6.91
C GLY A 74 -2.72 -4.76 -6.67
N TYR A 75 -2.00 -4.88 -7.78
CA TYR A 75 -0.56 -4.67 -7.82
C TYR A 75 -0.29 -3.20 -8.13
N GLN A 76 0.68 -2.61 -7.46
CA GLN A 76 1.10 -1.24 -7.69
C GLN A 76 2.59 -1.17 -7.98
N SER A 77 2.96 -0.44 -9.03
CA SER A 77 4.33 -0.01 -9.26
C SER A 77 4.68 1.09 -8.25
N ALA A 78 5.68 0.86 -7.39
CA ALA A 78 6.15 1.90 -6.49
C ALA A 78 6.67 3.12 -7.28
N THR A 79 7.26 2.90 -8.46
CA THR A 79 7.74 3.98 -9.33
C THR A 79 6.58 4.84 -9.86
N GLU A 80 5.51 4.23 -10.33
CA GLU A 80 4.32 4.97 -10.78
C GLU A 80 3.67 5.71 -9.60
N MET A 81 3.47 5.03 -8.45
CA MET A 81 2.94 5.66 -7.24
C MET A 81 3.75 6.89 -6.81
N ALA A 82 5.08 6.82 -6.86
CA ALA A 82 5.94 7.92 -6.46
C ALA A 82 5.78 9.16 -7.37
N GLY A 83 5.39 8.95 -8.63
CA GLY A 83 5.12 9.99 -9.62
C GLY A 83 3.72 10.60 -9.56
N ILE A 84 2.78 10.01 -8.81
CA ILE A 84 1.44 10.57 -8.63
C ILE A 84 1.53 11.88 -7.84
N THR A 85 0.98 12.94 -8.42
CA THR A 85 0.89 14.27 -7.82
C THR A 85 -0.50 14.86 -8.03
N TYR A 86 -0.90 15.76 -7.13
CA TYR A 86 -2.14 16.52 -7.23
C TYR A 86 -1.85 18.00 -6.93
N ASP A 87 -2.24 18.89 -7.84
CA ASP A 87 -2.10 20.33 -7.62
C ASP A 87 -3.28 20.83 -6.78
N ALA A 88 -3.03 21.05 -5.49
CA ALA A 88 -3.97 21.59 -4.52
C ALA A 88 -3.70 23.08 -4.23
N SER A 89 -3.05 23.80 -5.15
CA SER A 89 -2.71 25.22 -4.97
C SER A 89 -3.94 26.10 -4.78
N GLU A 90 -5.09 25.73 -5.36
CA GLU A 90 -6.37 26.44 -5.14
C GLU A 90 -6.83 26.42 -3.66
N TYR A 91 -6.39 25.42 -2.89
CA TYR A 91 -6.64 25.28 -1.46
C TYR A 91 -5.49 25.80 -0.59
N GLY A 92 -4.44 26.38 -1.19
CA GLY A 92 -3.25 26.86 -0.47
C GLY A 92 -2.29 25.76 -0.01
N LEU A 93 -2.44 24.53 -0.51
CA LEU A 93 -1.64 23.36 -0.08
C LEU A 93 -0.47 23.03 -1.04
N GLY A 94 -0.41 23.68 -2.20
CA GLY A 94 0.60 23.40 -3.22
C GLY A 94 0.43 22.02 -3.85
N THR A 95 1.54 21.41 -4.31
CA THR A 95 1.52 20.07 -4.90
C THR A 95 1.56 18.99 -3.83
N LEU A 96 0.50 18.21 -3.75
CA LEU A 96 0.43 17.00 -2.93
C LEU A 96 1.01 15.80 -3.69
N ARG A 97 1.49 14.82 -2.94
CA ARG A 97 2.08 13.57 -3.43
C ARG A 97 1.72 12.44 -2.48
N ILE A 98 1.78 11.20 -2.95
CA ILE A 98 1.58 10.05 -2.07
C ILE A 98 2.65 10.05 -0.97
N GLU A 99 2.29 9.80 0.28
CA GLU A 99 3.21 9.70 1.42
C GLU A 99 3.00 8.38 2.16
N GLN A 100 4.03 7.91 2.87
CA GLN A 100 3.90 6.78 3.79
C GLN A 100 3.42 7.28 5.15
N ASP A 101 2.45 6.59 5.74
CA ASP A 101 2.11 6.75 7.15
C ASP A 101 3.23 6.12 7.99
N LYS A 102 4.04 6.97 8.63
CA LYS A 102 5.20 6.55 9.44
C LYS A 102 4.81 6.09 10.85
N ASP A 103 3.62 6.45 11.30
CA ASP A 103 3.12 6.10 12.62
C ASP A 103 2.37 4.77 12.60
N PHE A 104 1.90 4.34 11.42
CA PHE A 104 1.29 3.03 11.20
C PHE A 104 2.16 1.89 11.74
N LYS A 105 1.52 0.95 12.43
CA LYS A 105 2.15 -0.28 12.94
C LYS A 105 1.53 -1.47 12.23
N PRO A 106 2.34 -2.42 11.73
CA PRO A 106 1.81 -3.59 11.07
C PRO A 106 0.77 -4.32 11.93
N CYS A 107 -0.38 -4.62 11.33
CA CYS A 107 -1.49 -5.33 11.95
C CYS A 107 -2.25 -6.12 10.87
N THR A 108 -3.12 -7.03 11.30
CA THR A 108 -3.96 -7.77 10.35
C THR A 108 -4.97 -6.83 9.70
N LEU A 109 -5.40 -7.15 8.48
CA LEU A 109 -6.46 -6.38 7.80
C LEU A 109 -7.73 -6.28 8.65
N ALA A 110 -8.03 -7.29 9.47
CA ALA A 110 -9.16 -7.28 10.40
C ALA A 110 -9.07 -6.21 11.50
N GLU A 111 -7.87 -5.81 11.90
CA GLU A 111 -7.63 -4.86 12.99
C GLU A 111 -7.63 -3.39 12.53
N ILE A 112 -7.66 -3.14 11.21
CA ILE A 112 -7.63 -1.78 10.66
C ILE A 112 -9.00 -1.13 10.82
N GLU A 113 -9.05 -0.03 11.57
CA GLU A 113 -10.26 0.77 11.81
C GLU A 113 -10.59 1.72 10.63
N ASP A 114 -10.81 1.15 9.44
CA ASP A 114 -11.29 1.86 8.25
C ASP A 114 -12.61 1.24 7.77
N ALA A 115 -13.68 2.04 7.79
CA ALA A 115 -15.03 1.55 7.47
C ALA A 115 -15.19 1.09 6.02
N GLU A 116 -14.52 1.74 5.06
CA GLU A 116 -14.58 1.37 3.65
C GLU A 116 -13.83 0.06 3.42
N LEU A 117 -12.63 -0.06 3.98
CA LEU A 117 -11.84 -1.29 3.95
C LEU A 117 -12.61 -2.46 4.58
N GLN A 118 -13.16 -2.28 5.78
CA GLN A 118 -13.88 -3.35 6.47
C GLN A 118 -15.14 -3.77 5.70
N ALA A 119 -15.89 -2.80 5.13
CA ALA A 119 -17.03 -3.12 4.28
C ALA A 119 -16.61 -3.92 3.04
N PHE A 120 -15.51 -3.54 2.38
CA PHE A 120 -14.96 -4.27 1.25
C PHE A 120 -14.57 -5.72 1.62
N LEU A 121 -13.81 -5.91 2.71
CA LEU A 121 -13.39 -7.22 3.18
C LEU A 121 -14.58 -8.10 3.56
N SER A 122 -15.58 -7.54 4.24
CA SER A 122 -16.80 -8.28 4.60
C SER A 122 -17.60 -8.72 3.39
N ARG A 123 -17.71 -7.89 2.34
CA ARG A 123 -18.41 -8.29 1.09
C ARG A 123 -17.75 -9.50 0.42
N LEU A 124 -16.44 -9.65 0.56
CA LEU A 124 -15.66 -10.72 -0.05
C LEU A 124 -15.60 -11.99 0.80
N TYR A 125 -15.52 -11.86 2.12
CA TYR A 125 -15.12 -12.97 2.99
C TYR A 125 -16.15 -13.40 4.02
N ASP A 126 -17.14 -12.57 4.36
CA ASP A 126 -18.13 -12.89 5.40
C ASP A 126 -19.42 -13.50 4.82
N LYS A 127 -19.46 -13.69 3.49
CA LYS A 127 -20.57 -14.38 2.84
C LYS A 127 -20.30 -15.88 2.85
N ASP A 128 -20.86 -16.54 3.86
CA ASP A 128 -21.26 -17.95 3.78
C ASP A 128 -22.61 -18.08 3.04
#